data_AF-A0A938CUM5-F1
#
_entry.id   AF-A0A938CUM5-F1
#
_cell.length_a   1.000
_cell.length_b   1.000
_cell.length_c   1.000
_cell.angle_alpha   90.00
_cell.angle_beta   90.00
_cell.angle_gamma   90.00
#
_symmetry.space_group_name_H-M   'P 1'
#
loop_
_entity.id
_entity.type
_entity.pdbx_description
1 polymer ?
#
loop_
_entity_poly.entity_id
_entity_poly.type
_entity_poly.pdbx_seq_one_letter_code
_entity_poly.pdbx_strand_id
1 'polypeptide(L)'
;MPKTSSASTSRPTATWSTNSSPSGAARPRARRRNTRAGVASVDEIVLDASAIIALLRDEPGRELVAASLAGGILSVVNAAEVLTWAVDRGAPIGQAESSLDALDLRVVPFDRDIAVAAAALRPATRKLGLSLGDRACLALA
;
A
#
# COMPACT_ATOMS: atom_id res chain seq x y z
N MET A 1 -16.76 56.04 7.53
CA MET A 1 -15.39 56.56 7.53
C MET A 1 -15.19 57.36 8.80
N PRO A 2 -14.18 57.06 9.62
CA PRO A 2 -12.78 57.36 9.30
C PRO A 2 -11.87 56.12 9.18
N LYS A 3 -10.65 56.39 8.71
CA LYS A 3 -9.62 55.48 8.21
C LYS A 3 -8.63 55.04 9.30
N THR A 4 -7.77 54.10 8.89
CA THR A 4 -6.49 53.66 9.49
C THR A 4 -6.64 52.45 10.42
N SER A 5 -5.82 51.39 10.39
CA SER A 5 -4.50 51.21 9.79
C SER A 5 -4.26 49.74 9.42
N SER A 6 -3.45 49.57 8.37
CA SER A 6 -2.90 48.33 7.85
C SER A 6 -2.05 47.56 8.87
N ALA A 7 -2.32 46.26 9.02
CA ALA A 7 -1.40 45.31 9.64
C ALA A 7 -0.91 44.33 8.57
N SER A 8 0.21 44.69 7.95
CA SER A 8 1.03 43.84 7.09
C SER A 8 1.66 42.73 7.94
N THR A 9 1.22 41.49 7.78
CA THR A 9 1.89 40.33 8.39
C THR A 9 2.75 39.65 7.31
N SER A 10 4.06 39.89 7.42
CA SER A 10 5.12 39.31 6.62
C SER A 10 5.25 37.80 6.84
N ARG A 11 5.29 37.02 5.75
CA ARG A 11 5.65 35.59 5.75
C ARG A 11 7.13 35.43 6.14
N PRO A 12 7.52 34.49 7.00
CA PRO A 12 8.94 34.14 7.15
C PRO A 12 9.38 33.30 5.94
N THR A 13 10.33 33.83 5.17
CA THR A 13 11.10 33.12 4.16
C THR A 13 12.16 32.27 4.86
N ALA A 14 11.99 30.95 4.84
CA ALA A 14 13.03 30.03 5.27
C ALA A 14 14.21 30.11 4.27
N THR A 15 15.26 30.80 4.69
CA THR A 15 16.55 30.86 4.00
C THR A 15 17.37 29.65 4.43
N TRP A 16 17.67 28.76 3.48
CA TRP A 16 18.66 27.70 3.66
C TRP A 16 20.02 28.31 3.34
N SER A 17 20.95 28.27 4.31
CA SER A 17 22.29 28.82 4.16
C SER A 17 23.36 27.75 4.33
N THR A 18 24.24 27.76 3.32
CA THR A 18 25.67 27.38 3.24
C THR A 18 26.11 25.94 3.52
N ASN A 19 26.39 25.26 2.40
CA ASN A 19 27.31 24.14 2.30
C ASN A 19 28.77 24.65 2.33
N SER A 20 29.65 24.02 3.10
CA SER A 20 31.10 24.10 2.96
C SER A 20 31.73 22.80 3.43
N SER A 21 32.25 22.04 2.47
CA SER A 21 33.23 20.94 2.61
C SER A 21 34.66 21.57 2.66
N PRO A 22 35.79 20.86 2.96
CA PRO A 22 36.02 19.43 2.68
C PRO A 22 37.03 18.64 3.58
N SER A 23 37.15 17.36 3.20
CA SER A 23 38.37 16.54 3.12
C SER A 23 38.93 15.85 4.37
N GLY A 24 38.85 14.51 4.36
CA GLY A 24 39.55 13.62 5.30
C GLY A 24 39.57 12.18 4.79
N ALA A 25 40.63 11.83 4.07
CA ALA A 25 41.24 10.51 3.84
C ALA A 25 40.36 9.24 3.62
N ALA A 26 40.59 8.64 2.46
CA ALA A 26 40.03 7.37 2.01
C ALA A 26 40.43 6.16 2.88
N ARG A 27 39.46 5.27 3.14
CA ARG A 27 39.67 3.87 3.55
C ARG A 27 39.14 2.97 2.44
N PRO A 28 39.79 1.84 2.10
CA PRO A 28 39.30 0.97 1.03
C PRO A 28 37.98 0.35 1.49
N ARG A 29 36.86 0.78 0.89
CA ARG A 29 35.56 0.14 1.09
C ARG A 29 35.63 -1.24 0.45
N ALA A 30 35.75 -2.26 1.30
CA ALA A 30 35.47 -3.63 0.93
C ALA A 30 34.18 -3.66 0.12
N ARG A 31 34.29 -4.15 -1.12
CA ARG A 31 33.20 -4.32 -2.07
C ARG A 31 32.22 -5.30 -1.43
N ARG A 32 31.24 -4.77 -0.70
CA ARG A 32 30.13 -5.52 -0.10
C ARG A 32 29.34 -6.06 -1.29
N ARG A 33 29.73 -7.24 -1.76
CA ARG A 33 28.95 -8.02 -2.72
C ARG A 33 27.64 -8.27 -2.02
N ASN A 34 26.60 -7.60 -2.48
CA ASN A 34 25.24 -7.89 -2.07
C ASN A 34 24.91 -9.24 -2.69
N THR A 35 25.31 -10.32 -2.03
CA THR A 35 24.81 -11.65 -2.34
C THR A 35 23.35 -11.65 -1.97
N ARG A 36 22.49 -11.32 -2.93
CA ARG A 36 21.15 -11.92 -2.99
C ARG A 36 21.38 -13.43 -3.18
N ALA A 37 21.73 -14.09 -2.08
CA ALA A 37 21.73 -15.53 -1.99
C ALA A 37 20.29 -15.97 -2.26
N GLY A 38 20.15 -16.98 -3.11
CA GLY A 38 18.92 -17.28 -3.83
C GLY A 38 17.72 -17.51 -2.93
N VAL A 39 16.65 -16.81 -3.25
CA VAL A 39 15.29 -17.28 -3.07
C VAL A 39 14.72 -17.19 -4.48
N ALA A 40 14.22 -18.30 -5.02
CA ALA A 40 13.46 -18.28 -6.26
C ALA A 40 12.41 -17.17 -6.13
N SER A 41 12.34 -16.24 -7.09
CA SER A 41 11.23 -15.31 -7.17
C SER A 41 10.00 -16.16 -7.41
N VAL A 42 9.29 -16.47 -6.32
CA VAL A 42 7.94 -16.98 -6.41
C VAL A 42 7.14 -15.83 -6.98
N ASP A 43 6.48 -16.03 -8.12
CA ASP A 43 5.52 -15.04 -8.62
C ASP A 43 4.42 -14.93 -7.55
N GLU A 44 4.52 -13.91 -6.69
CA GLU A 44 3.54 -13.70 -5.62
C GLU A 44 2.22 -13.28 -6.26
N ILE A 45 1.16 -14.06 -6.01
CA ILE A 45 -0.17 -13.76 -6.54
C ILE A 45 -0.78 -12.67 -5.66
N VAL A 46 -1.04 -11.50 -6.24
CA VAL A 46 -1.76 -10.43 -5.55
C VAL A 46 -3.26 -10.67 -5.65
N LEU A 47 -3.92 -10.80 -4.51
CA LEU A 47 -5.37 -10.96 -4.41
C LEU A 47 -6.03 -9.62 -4.11
N ASP A 48 -7.11 -9.33 -4.83
CA ASP A 48 -7.97 -8.18 -4.56
C ASP A 48 -9.03 -8.52 -3.48
N ALA A 49 -9.59 -7.50 -2.83
CA ALA A 49 -10.68 -7.66 -1.87
C ALA A 49 -11.88 -8.39 -2.49
N SER A 50 -12.23 -8.08 -3.75
CA SER A 50 -13.35 -8.73 -4.43
C SER A 50 -13.16 -10.23 -4.62
N ALA A 51 -11.93 -10.70 -4.87
CA ALA A 51 -11.60 -12.11 -4.98
C ALA A 51 -11.76 -12.85 -3.64
N ILE A 52 -11.28 -12.25 -2.55
CA ILE A 52 -11.45 -12.80 -1.19
C ILE A 52 -12.94 -12.84 -0.81
N ILE A 53 -13.68 -11.77 -1.11
CA ILE A 53 -15.13 -11.71 -0.84
C ILE A 53 -15.88 -12.77 -1.64
N ALA A 54 -15.54 -12.98 -2.92
CA ALA A 54 -16.12 -14.04 -3.74
C ALA A 54 -15.87 -15.43 -3.15
N LEU A 55 -14.65 -15.69 -2.65
CA LEU A 55 -14.32 -16.92 -1.92
C LEU A 55 -15.18 -17.09 -0.66
N LEU A 56 -15.26 -16.06 0.20
CA LEU A 56 -16.03 -16.09 1.45
C LEU A 56 -17.55 -16.23 1.23
N ARG A 57 -18.03 -15.88 0.03
CA ARG A 57 -19.44 -15.95 -0.37
C ARG A 57 -19.80 -17.20 -1.17
N ASP A 58 -18.84 -18.11 -1.36
CA ASP A 58 -19.03 -19.32 -2.17
C ASP A 58 -19.45 -19.00 -3.62
N GLU A 59 -18.94 -17.91 -4.20
CA GLU A 59 -19.29 -17.49 -5.56
C GLU A 59 -18.57 -18.32 -6.65
N PRO A 60 -19.11 -18.39 -7.89
CA PRO A 60 -18.45 -19.07 -9.00
C PRO A 60 -17.02 -18.53 -9.24
N GLY A 61 -16.05 -19.44 -9.31
CA GLY A 61 -14.63 -19.08 -9.48
C GLY A 61 -13.84 -19.04 -8.17
N ARG A 62 -14.48 -19.30 -7.02
CA ARG A 62 -13.80 -19.40 -5.72
C ARG A 62 -12.66 -20.41 -5.70
N GLU A 63 -12.74 -21.47 -6.51
CA GLU A 63 -11.73 -22.53 -6.57
C GLU A 63 -10.38 -21.99 -7.05
N LEU A 64 -10.40 -21.01 -7.97
CA LEU A 64 -9.20 -20.34 -8.46
C LEU A 64 -8.58 -19.46 -7.38
N VAL A 65 -9.41 -18.78 -6.59
CA VAL A 65 -8.96 -17.95 -5.47
C VAL A 65 -8.38 -18.83 -4.36
N ALA A 66 -9.07 -19.91 -4.00
CA ALA A 66 -8.62 -20.88 -2.99
C ALA A 66 -7.26 -21.50 -3.35
N ALA A 67 -7.05 -21.86 -4.62
CA ALA A 67 -5.77 -22.37 -5.11
C ALA A 67 -4.63 -21.34 -5.06
N SER A 68 -4.97 -20.04 -5.00
CA SER A 68 -4.02 -18.93 -4.99
C SER A 68 -3.75 -18.37 -3.59
N LEU A 69 -4.42 -18.89 -2.55
CA LEU A 69 -4.20 -18.44 -1.16
C LEU A 69 -2.78 -18.76 -0.68
N ALA A 70 -2.29 -19.96 -0.98
CA ALA A 70 -0.97 -20.40 -0.59
C ALA A 70 0.11 -19.58 -1.33
N GLY A 71 0.79 -18.70 -0.58
CA GLY A 71 1.77 -17.76 -1.14
C GLY A 71 1.14 -16.51 -1.78
N GLY A 72 -0.19 -16.35 -1.68
CA GLY A 72 -0.90 -15.15 -2.09
C GLY A 72 -0.65 -13.99 -1.13
N ILE A 73 -0.69 -12.77 -1.67
CA ILE A 73 -0.52 -11.54 -0.91
C ILE A 73 -1.73 -10.61 -1.09
N LEU A 74 -2.08 -9.86 -0.06
CA LEU A 74 -3.21 -8.93 -0.03
C LEU A 74 -2.74 -7.60 0.56
N SER A 75 -3.02 -6.48 -0.08
CA SER A 75 -2.75 -5.16 0.51
C SER A 75 -3.61 -4.97 1.77
N VAL A 76 -3.06 -4.33 2.82
CA VAL A 76 -3.83 -3.97 4.02
C VAL A 76 -5.03 -3.07 3.71
N VAL A 77 -4.99 -2.31 2.62
CA VAL A 77 -6.14 -1.51 2.14
C VAL A 77 -7.27 -2.43 1.68
N ASN A 78 -6.95 -3.48 0.93
CA ASN A 78 -7.92 -4.47 0.48
C ASN A 78 -8.38 -5.38 1.64
N ALA A 79 -7.51 -5.70 2.60
CA ALA A 79 -7.91 -6.37 3.84
C ALA A 79 -8.98 -5.56 4.60
N ALA A 80 -8.81 -4.23 4.69
CA ALA A 80 -9.81 -3.35 5.31
C ALA A 80 -11.16 -3.38 4.58
N GLU A 81 -11.17 -3.52 3.25
CA GLU A 81 -12.40 -3.68 2.47
C GLU A 81 -13.10 -5.01 2.77
N VAL A 82 -12.34 -6.11 2.88
CA VAL A 82 -12.88 -7.43 3.29
C VAL A 82 -13.48 -7.38 4.70
N LEU A 83 -12.77 -6.79 5.66
CA LEU A 83 -13.26 -6.65 7.03
C LEU A 83 -14.50 -5.76 7.11
N THR A 84 -14.51 -4.63 6.40
CA THR A 84 -15.67 -3.74 6.31
C THR A 84 -16.87 -4.46 5.70
N TRP A 85 -16.66 -5.22 4.62
CA TRP A 85 -17.70 -6.03 3.99
C TRP A 85 -18.36 -7.02 4.97
N ALA A 86 -17.56 -7.65 5.83
CA ALA A 86 -18.04 -8.59 6.84
C ALA A 86 -18.81 -7.89 7.97
N VAL A 87 -18.27 -6.77 8.48
CA VAL A 87 -18.90 -5.96 9.53
C VAL A 87 -20.25 -5.39 9.06
N ASP A 88 -20.33 -4.90 7.82
CA ASP A 88 -21.57 -4.40 7.21
C ASP A 88 -22.67 -5.47 7.12
N ARG A 89 -22.30 -6.75 7.22
CA ARG A 89 -23.21 -7.91 7.23
C ARG A 89 -23.49 -8.45 8.63
N GLY A 90 -23.03 -7.75 9.66
CA GLY A 90 -23.29 -8.07 11.06
C GLY A 90 -22.25 -8.97 11.72
N ALA A 91 -21.12 -9.27 11.05
CA ALA A 91 -20.05 -10.01 11.69
C ALA A 91 -19.35 -9.13 12.75
N PRO A 92 -19.13 -9.62 13.98
CA PRO A 92 -18.24 -8.95 14.93
C PRO A 92 -16.82 -8.83 14.38
N ILE A 93 -16.14 -7.70 14.61
CA ILE A 93 -14.80 -7.44 14.05
C ILE A 93 -13.80 -8.55 14.38
N GLY A 94 -13.77 -9.07 15.61
CA GLY A 94 -12.86 -10.15 15.97
C GLY A 94 -13.12 -11.47 15.24
N GLN A 95 -14.37 -11.74 14.84
CA GLN A 95 -14.69 -12.91 14.00
C GLN A 95 -14.28 -12.67 12.54
N ALA A 96 -14.47 -11.44 12.03
CA ALA A 96 -14.02 -11.07 10.70
C ALA A 96 -12.49 -11.16 10.56
N GLU A 97 -11.75 -10.64 11.54
CA GLU A 97 -10.28 -10.76 11.62
C GLU A 97 -9.85 -12.23 11.69
N SER A 98 -10.44 -13.03 12.60
CA SER A 98 -10.12 -14.46 12.71
C SER A 98 -10.38 -15.23 11.41
N SER A 99 -11.44 -14.86 10.67
CA SER A 99 -11.76 -15.49 9.38
C SER A 99 -10.77 -15.12 8.29
N LEU A 100 -10.30 -13.86 8.27
CA LEU A 100 -9.27 -13.40 7.34
C LEU A 100 -7.93 -14.07 7.63
N ASP A 101 -7.54 -14.17 8.90
CA ASP A 101 -6.30 -14.83 9.35
C ASP A 101 -6.29 -16.32 9.00
N ALA A 102 -7.45 -16.98 9.03
CA ALA A 102 -7.59 -18.39 8.66
C ALA A 102 -7.34 -18.70 7.18
N LEU A 103 -7.27 -17.68 6.31
CA LEU A 103 -7.01 -17.87 4.88
C LEU A 103 -5.53 -18.10 4.54
N ASP A 104 -4.62 -18.00 5.51
CA ASP A 104 -3.16 -18.24 5.36
C ASP A 104 -2.50 -17.43 4.22
N LEU A 105 -3.00 -16.22 3.99
CA LEU A 105 -2.47 -15.26 3.02
C LEU A 105 -1.64 -14.18 3.72
N ARG A 106 -0.68 -13.59 3.00
CA ARG A 106 0.16 -12.53 3.59
C ARG A 106 -0.47 -11.16 3.37
N VAL A 107 -0.82 -10.48 4.47
CA VAL A 107 -1.25 -9.08 4.39
C VAL A 107 -0.03 -8.14 4.34
N VAL A 108 0.06 -7.31 3.31
CA VAL A 108 1.19 -6.41 3.05
C VAL A 108 0.83 -4.96 3.44
N PRO A 109 1.70 -4.25 4.19
CA PRO A 109 1.47 -2.85 4.55
C PRO A 109 1.40 -1.93 3.34
N PHE A 110 0.52 -0.92 3.39
CA PHE A 110 0.44 0.13 2.37
C PHE A 110 1.44 1.24 2.70
N ASP A 111 2.67 1.06 2.26
CA ASP A 111 3.77 1.98 2.52
C ASP A 111 3.82 3.16 1.53
N ARG A 112 4.86 4.00 1.67
CA ARG A 112 5.04 5.19 0.83
C ARG A 112 5.22 4.85 -0.65
N ASP A 113 5.91 3.76 -0.97
CA ASP A 113 6.24 3.43 -2.35
C ASP A 113 4.99 2.91 -3.07
N ILE A 114 4.21 2.04 -2.42
CA ILE A 114 2.90 1.60 -2.91
C ILE A 114 1.93 2.78 -3.02
N ALA A 115 1.93 3.70 -2.05
CA ALA A 115 1.07 4.88 -2.09
C ALA A 115 1.35 5.78 -3.31
N VAL A 116 2.63 6.01 -3.63
CA VAL A 116 3.02 6.78 -4.81
C VAL A 116 2.61 6.07 -6.10
N ALA A 117 2.85 4.76 -6.20
CA ALA A 117 2.46 3.96 -7.35
C ALA A 117 0.93 3.95 -7.55
N ALA A 118 0.15 3.71 -6.50
CA ALA A 118 -1.31 3.73 -6.54
C ALA A 118 -1.87 5.11 -6.94
N ALA A 119 -1.25 6.20 -6.49
CA ALA A 119 -1.62 7.55 -6.89
C ALA A 119 -1.33 7.81 -8.38
N ALA A 120 -0.19 7.33 -8.88
CA ALA A 120 0.22 7.46 -10.28
C ALA A 120 -0.72 6.72 -11.26
N LEU A 121 -1.42 5.68 -10.80
CA LEU A 121 -2.43 4.96 -11.60
C LEU A 121 -3.72 5.76 -11.81
N ARG A 122 -4.00 6.81 -11.03
CA ARG A 122 -5.29 7.51 -11.06
C ARG A 122 -5.66 8.12 -12.43
N PRO A 123 -4.76 8.79 -13.19
CA PRO A 123 -5.12 9.36 -14.48
C PRO A 123 -5.60 8.30 -15.49
N ALA A 124 -4.95 7.12 -15.49
CA ALA A 124 -5.30 6.01 -16.38
C ALA A 124 -6.61 5.32 -15.98
N THR A 125 -6.88 5.24 -14.67
CA THR A 125 -7.97 4.42 -14.11
C THR A 125 -9.22 5.20 -13.71
N ARG A 126 -9.16 6.54 -13.62
CA ARG A 126 -10.31 7.39 -13.20
C ARG A 126 -11.55 7.14 -14.05
N LYS A 127 -11.38 6.99 -15.38
CA LYS A 127 -12.50 6.75 -16.31
C LYS A 127 -13.15 5.37 -16.15
N LEU A 128 -12.43 4.44 -15.52
CA LEU A 128 -12.90 3.08 -15.23
C LEU A 128 -13.60 3.00 -13.86
N GLY A 129 -13.61 4.09 -13.09
CA GLY A 129 -14.22 4.12 -11.76
C GLY A 129 -13.42 3.43 -10.66
N LEU A 130 -12.14 3.09 -10.91
CA LEU A 130 -11.38 2.30 -9.93
C LEU A 130 -11.23 3.01 -8.58
N SER A 131 -11.43 2.25 -7.52
CA SER A 131 -11.34 2.66 -6.12
C SER A 131 -9.88 2.88 -5.67
N LEU A 132 -9.66 3.28 -4.42
CA LEU A 132 -8.31 3.25 -3.85
C LEU A 132 -7.82 1.82 -3.63
N GLY A 133 -8.69 0.90 -3.20
CA GLY A 133 -8.39 -0.52 -3.04
C GLY A 133 -7.90 -1.14 -4.34
N ASP A 134 -8.64 -0.93 -5.45
CA ASP A 134 -8.26 -1.47 -6.77
C ASP A 134 -6.86 -0.99 -7.19
N ARG A 135 -6.55 0.28 -6.94
CA ARG A 135 -5.23 0.84 -7.26
C ARG A 135 -4.14 0.37 -6.29
N ALA A 136 -4.49 0.06 -5.04
CA ALA A 136 -3.56 -0.53 -4.08
C ALA A 136 -3.20 -1.96 -4.48
N CYS A 137 -4.19 -2.76 -4.90
CA CYS A 137 -3.98 -4.09 -5.47
C CYS A 137 -3.07 -4.03 -6.71
N LEU A 138 -3.37 -3.15 -7.67
CA LEU A 138 -2.56 -2.98 -8.87
C LEU A 138 -1.14 -2.45 -8.61
N ALA A 139 -0.94 -1.66 -7.56
CA ALA A 139 0.37 -1.12 -7.20
C ALA A 139 1.24 -2.10 -6.41
N LEU A 140 0.63 -3.11 -5.78
CA LEU A 140 1.32 -4.17 -5.08
C LEU A 140 1.82 -5.29 -6.02
N ALA A 141 1.18 -5.45 -7.19
CA ALA A 141 1.53 -6.41 -8.24
C ALA A 141 2.73 -5.97 -9.10
#